data_AF-A0A6I5NI22-F1
#
_entry.id   AF-A0A6I5NI22-F1
#
_cell.length_a   1.000
_cell.length_b   1.000
_cell.length_c   1.000
_cell.angle_alpha   90.00
_cell.angle_beta   90.00
_cell.angle_gamma   90.00
#
_symmetry.space_group_name_H-M   'P 1'
#
loop_
_entity.id
_entity.type
_entity.pdbx_description
1 polymer ?
#
loop_
_entity_poly.entity_id
_entity_poly.type
_entity_poly.pdbx_seq_one_letter_code
_entity_poly.pdbx_strand_id
1 'polypeptide(L)'
;MTDSLLAARLEQYTLTHPQEVLIVSAEVAGEPDEIVIFRGFSSSLMRPTAFDPDVPVLPPAATVLRIDRLQGPYQPENPVYLEQGLSLAEFEARLPASEA
;
A
#
# COMPACT_ATOMS: atom_id res chain seq x y z
N MET A 1 -14.70 9.54 6.70
CA MET A 1 -13.52 9.52 7.61
C MET A 1 -12.98 8.09 7.71
N THR A 2 -12.76 7.40 6.59
CA THR A 2 -12.42 5.96 6.59
C THR A 2 -11.22 5.63 5.70
N ASP A 3 -10.81 6.56 4.84
CA ASP A 3 -9.85 6.27 3.77
C ASP A 3 -8.40 6.58 4.15
N SER A 4 -8.17 7.52 5.10
CA SER A 4 -6.85 7.68 5.74
C SER A 4 -6.47 6.48 6.62
N LEU A 5 -7.46 5.65 6.98
CA LEU A 5 -7.28 4.44 7.79
C LEU A 5 -6.65 3.30 6.97
N LEU A 6 -6.88 3.24 5.66
CA LEU A 6 -6.42 2.12 4.85
C LEU A 6 -4.89 2.10 4.72
N ALA A 7 -4.29 3.25 4.40
CA ALA A 7 -2.83 3.40 4.36
C ALA A 7 -2.20 2.98 5.70
N ALA A 8 -2.72 3.49 6.81
CA ALA A 8 -2.25 3.15 8.15
C ALA A 8 -2.38 1.65 8.47
N ARG A 9 -3.49 1.01 8.08
CA ARG A 9 -3.68 -0.45 8.26
C ARG A 9 -2.70 -1.26 7.43
N LEU A 10 -2.41 -0.84 6.19
CA LEU A 10 -1.42 -1.48 5.32
C LEU A 10 0.00 -1.31 5.87
N GLU A 11 0.34 -0.11 6.35
CA GLU A 11 1.60 0.17 7.02
C GLU A 11 1.76 -0.72 8.26
N GLN A 12 0.74 -0.79 9.11
CA GLN A 12 0.71 -1.64 10.30
C GLN A 12 0.85 -3.14 9.95
N TYR A 13 0.22 -3.58 8.86
CA TYR A 13 0.39 -4.94 8.35
C TYR A 13 1.87 -5.22 8.02
N THR A 14 2.55 -4.32 7.30
CA THR A 14 3.97 -4.50 6.96
C THR A 14 4.92 -4.34 8.14
N LEU A 15 4.50 -3.67 9.22
CA LEU A 15 5.24 -3.65 10.49
C LEU A 15 5.20 -5.02 11.18
N THR A 16 4.06 -5.71 11.14
CA THR A 16 3.92 -7.07 11.69
C THR A 16 4.47 -8.15 10.75
N HIS A 17 4.58 -7.84 9.45
CA HIS A 17 5.16 -8.70 8.41
C HIS A 17 6.38 -8.03 7.75
N PRO A 18 7.51 -7.84 8.46
CA PRO A 18 8.67 -7.06 7.98
C PRO A 18 9.45 -7.71 6.82
N GLN A 19 9.04 -8.92 6.44
CA GLN A 19 9.53 -9.73 5.32
C GLN A 19 8.58 -9.67 4.11
N GLU A 20 7.53 -8.86 4.17
CA GLU A 20 6.58 -8.64 3.09
C GLU A 20 6.59 -7.18 2.66
N VAL A 21 6.41 -6.97 1.36
CA VAL A 21 6.28 -5.68 0.72
C VAL A 21 4.93 -5.68 0.02
N LEU A 22 4.15 -4.62 0.18
CA LEU A 22 2.88 -4.48 -0.53
C LEU A 22 3.06 -3.49 -1.67
N ILE A 23 2.55 -3.81 -2.84
CA ILE A 23 2.37 -2.85 -3.93
C ILE A 23 0.86 -2.67 -4.09
N VAL A 24 0.41 -1.45 -3.88
CA VAL A 24 -0.99 -1.06 -4.03
C VAL A 24 -1.12 -0.28 -5.32
N SER A 25 -1.76 -0.87 -6.33
CA SER A 25 -2.16 -0.13 -7.51
C SER A 25 -3.48 0.56 -7.20
N ALA A 26 -3.49 1.88 -7.22
CA ALA A 26 -4.66 2.70 -6.96
C ALA A 26 -4.84 3.75 -8.05
N GLU A 27 -6.07 4.18 -8.30
CA GLU A 27 -6.35 5.31 -9.18
C GLU A 27 -6.58 6.55 -8.33
N VAL A 28 -5.74 7.58 -8.49
CA VAL A 28 -5.81 8.84 -7.77
C VAL A 28 -6.19 9.95 -8.74
N ALA A 29 -7.38 10.54 -8.53
CA ALA A 29 -7.89 11.61 -9.40
C ALA A 29 -7.95 11.25 -10.90
N GLY A 30 -8.23 9.98 -11.22
CA GLY A 30 -8.30 9.49 -12.60
C GLY A 30 -6.96 9.10 -13.21
N GLU A 31 -5.87 9.16 -12.45
CA GLU A 31 -4.56 8.70 -12.87
C GLU A 31 -4.14 7.44 -12.10
N PRO A 32 -3.61 6.42 -12.78
CA PRO A 32 -3.05 5.26 -12.10
C PRO A 32 -1.83 5.68 -11.28
N ASP A 33 -1.72 5.13 -10.09
CA ASP A 33 -0.59 5.28 -9.19
C ASP A 33 -0.26 3.92 -8.56
N GLU A 34 1.01 3.71 -8.25
CA GLU A 34 1.51 2.51 -7.62
C GLU A 34 2.24 2.90 -6.34
N ILE A 35 1.74 2.39 -5.22
CA ILE A 35 2.22 2.74 -3.90
C ILE A 35 2.88 1.51 -3.29
N VAL A 36 4.18 1.59 -3.04
CA VAL A 36 4.91 0.55 -2.31
C VAL A 36 4.83 0.81 -0.83
N ILE A 37 4.51 -0.21 -0.05
CA ILE A 37 4.43 -0.15 1.41
C ILE A 37 5.37 -1.21 1.98
N PHE A 38 6.31 -0.79 2.82
CA PHE A 38 7.29 -1.66 3.44
C PHE A 38 7.68 -1.14 4.82
N ARG A 39 7.61 -2.03 5.82
CA ARG A 39 7.99 -1.74 7.22
C ARG A 39 7.39 -0.45 7.79
N GLY A 40 6.12 -0.20 7.50
CA GLY A 40 5.39 0.96 7.99
C GLY A 40 5.64 2.26 7.21
N PHE A 41 6.36 2.19 6.09
CA PHE A 41 6.54 3.33 5.20
C PHE A 41 5.82 3.08 3.88
N SER A 42 5.02 4.04 3.44
CA SER A 42 4.40 4.06 2.12
C SER A 42 5.12 5.07 1.21
N SER A 43 5.31 4.72 -0.06
CA SER A 43 5.89 5.59 -1.08
C SER A 43 5.20 5.37 -2.42
N SER A 44 4.79 6.45 -3.09
CA SER A 44 4.34 6.38 -4.49
C SER A 44 5.55 6.18 -5.40
N LEU A 45 5.38 5.36 -6.45
CA LEU A 45 6.36 5.09 -7.50
C LEU A 45 6.15 5.98 -8.73
N MET A 46 4.92 6.46 -8.97
CA MET A 46 4.62 7.31 -10.14
C MET A 46 4.62 8.80 -9.81
N ARG A 47 4.25 9.18 -8.59
CA ARG A 47 4.21 10.59 -8.20
C ARG A 47 5.51 10.96 -7.48
N PRO A 48 6.09 12.14 -7.78
CA PRO A 48 7.17 12.66 -6.96
C PRO A 48 6.67 12.73 -5.52
N THR A 49 7.48 12.23 -4.59
CA THR A 49 7.19 12.23 -3.15
C THR A 49 6.62 13.60 -2.78
N ALA A 50 5.38 13.63 -2.29
CA ALA A 50 4.83 14.87 -1.76
C ALA A 50 5.82 15.36 -0.70
N PHE A 51 6.35 16.57 -0.88
CA PHE A 51 7.36 17.14 0.02
C PHE A 51 6.81 17.36 1.44
N ASP A 52 5.49 17.26 1.58
CA ASP A 52 4.74 17.43 2.80
C ASP A 52 4.45 16.06 3.46
N PRO A 53 5.11 15.75 4.60
CA PRO A 53 4.94 14.47 5.31
C PRO A 53 3.53 14.29 5.91
N ASP A 54 2.71 15.34 5.95
CA ASP A 54 1.32 15.26 6.40
C ASP A 54 0.34 14.83 5.30
N VAL A 55 0.79 14.70 4.04
CA VAL A 55 -0.06 14.24 2.93
C VAL A 55 -0.02 12.71 2.84
N PRO A 56 -1.11 12.00 3.15
CA PRO A 56 -1.14 10.55 3.02
C PRO A 56 -0.93 10.15 1.55
N VAL A 57 -0.02 9.20 1.34
CA VAL A 57 0.37 8.71 0.00
C VAL A 57 -0.81 8.10 -0.74
N LEU A 58 -1.75 7.49 0.00
CA LEU A 58 -3.05 7.06 -0.51
C LEU A 58 -4.13 8.09 -0.10
N PRO A 59 -4.48 9.06 -0.95
CA PRO A 59 -5.50 10.05 -0.62
C PRO A 59 -6.88 9.40 -0.50
N PRO A 60 -7.84 10.04 0.19
CA PRO A 60 -9.18 9.49 0.40
C PRO A 60 -10.00 9.32 -0.89
N ALA A 61 -9.61 9.98 -1.97
CA ALA A 61 -10.20 9.81 -3.29
C ALA A 61 -9.54 8.70 -4.12
N ALA A 62 -8.52 8.01 -3.58
CA ALA A 62 -7.83 6.94 -4.27
C ALA A 62 -8.69 5.69 -4.31
N THR A 63 -8.87 5.13 -5.50
CA THR A 63 -9.57 3.85 -5.68
C THR A 63 -8.54 2.74 -5.77
N VAL A 64 -8.44 1.89 -4.74
CA VAL A 64 -7.55 0.72 -4.79
C VAL A 64 -8.07 -0.28 -5.81
N LEU A 65 -7.28 -0.52 -6.86
CA LEU A 65 -7.62 -1.45 -7.93
C LEU A 65 -7.15 -2.86 -7.59
N ARG A 66 -5.92 -2.99 -7.07
CA ARG A 66 -5.33 -4.27 -6.67
C ARG A 66 -4.20 -4.07 -5.67
N ILE A 67 -3.90 -5.15 -4.94
CA ILE A 67 -2.79 -5.26 -4.00
C ILE A 67 -1.97 -6.49 -4.39
N ASP A 68 -0.69 -6.28 -4.61
CA ASP A 68 0.29 -7.33 -4.81
C ASP A 68 1.15 -7.47 -3.54
N ARG A 69 1.42 -8.71 -3.14
CA ARG A 69 2.30 -9.06 -2.03
C ARG A 69 3.61 -9.58 -2.57
N LEU A 70 4.70 -8.99 -2.12
CA LEU A 70 6.04 -9.34 -2.52
C LEU A 70 6.86 -9.76 -1.30
N GLN A 71 7.87 -10.58 -1.53
CA GLN A 71 8.85 -10.91 -0.51
C GLN A 71 9.83 -9.75 -0.33
N GLY A 72 10.00 -9.34 0.93
CA GLY A 72 10.96 -8.35 1.37
C GLY A 72 12.34 -8.97 1.63
N PRO A 73 13.44 -8.21 1.47
CA PRO A 73 13.48 -6.80 1.05
C PRO A 73 13.09 -6.62 -0.42
N TYR A 74 12.44 -5.51 -0.77
CA TYR A 74 12.03 -5.22 -2.15
C TYR A 74 13.26 -5.12 -3.07
N GLN A 75 13.32 -5.94 -4.12
CA GLN A 75 14.31 -5.82 -5.20
C GLN A 75 13.59 -5.35 -6.48
N PRO A 76 13.78 -4.09 -6.92
CA PRO A 76 13.12 -3.60 -8.13
C PRO A 76 13.59 -4.31 -9.40
N GLU A 77 14.83 -4.82 -9.42
CA GLU A 77 15.37 -5.57 -10.57
C GLU A 77 14.81 -7.00 -10.68
N ASN A 78 14.37 -7.57 -9.55
CA ASN A 78 13.82 -8.93 -9.51
C ASN A 78 12.77 -9.05 -8.38
N PRO A 79 11.58 -8.48 -8.56
CA PRO A 79 10.52 -8.54 -7.55
C PRO A 79 10.03 -9.98 -7.40
N VAL A 80 10.05 -10.49 -6.17
CA VAL A 80 9.55 -11.83 -5.85
C VAL A 80 8.11 -11.69 -5.37
N TYR A 81 7.14 -12.00 -6.24
CA TYR A 81 5.73 -11.96 -5.87
C TYR A 81 5.33 -13.21 -5.08
N LEU A 82 4.76 -12.99 -3.90
CA LEU A 82 4.12 -14.01 -3.09
C LEU A 82 2.66 -14.22 -3.53
N GLU A 83 1.98 -13.14 -3.87
CA GLU A 83 0.57 -13.14 -4.26
C GLU A 83 0.31 -11.89 -5.12
N GLN A 84 -0.50 -12.00 -6.18
CA GLN A 84 -0.75 -10.90 -7.11
C GLN A 84 -2.23 -10.75 -7.42
N GLY A 85 -2.64 -9.52 -7.73
CA GLY A 85 -3.98 -9.21 -8.20
C GLY A 85 -5.04 -9.36 -7.12
N LEU A 86 -4.70 -9.21 -5.84
CA LEU A 86 -5.68 -9.27 -4.77
C LEU A 86 -6.55 -8.02 -4.81
N SER A 87 -7.86 -8.20 -4.77
CA SER A 87 -8.77 -7.10 -4.51
C SER A 87 -8.59 -6.59 -3.07
N LEU A 88 -8.96 -5.33 -2.85
CA LEU A 88 -8.95 -4.75 -1.50
C LEU A 88 -9.73 -5.64 -0.51
N ALA A 89 -10.92 -6.10 -0.89
CA ALA A 89 -11.76 -6.96 -0.06
C ALA A 89 -11.08 -8.29 0.30
N GLU A 90 -10.35 -8.91 -0.62
CA GLU A 90 -9.58 -10.13 -0.33
C GLU A 90 -8.43 -9.84 0.64
N PHE A 91 -7.80 -8.67 0.52
CA PHE A 91 -6.71 -8.29 1.40
C PHE A 91 -7.17 -7.82 2.78
N GLU A 92 -8.36 -7.21 2.89
CA GLU A 92 -8.92 -6.70 4.15
C GLU A 92 -9.06 -7.77 5.23
N ALA A 93 -9.28 -9.03 4.84
CA ALA A 93 -9.31 -10.17 5.76
C ALA A 93 -7.95 -10.43 6.45
N ARG A 94 -6.84 -9.94 5.87
CA ARG A 94 -5.47 -10.05 6.39
C ARG A 94 -5.04 -8.80 7.17
N LEU A 95 -5.74 -7.69 7.00
CA LEU A 95 -5.41 -6.44 7.67
C LEU A 95 -5.76 -6.52 9.16
N PRO A 96 -4.92 -5.92 10.03
CA PRO A 96 -5.29 -5.78 11.44
C PRO A 96 -6.61 -5.01 11.56
N ALA A 97 -7.38 -5.33 12.60
CA ALA A 97 -8.52 -4.52 12.99
C ALA A 97 -8.02 -3.09 13.24
N SER A 98 -8.70 -2.10 12.67
CA SER A 98 -8.39 -0.72 13.00
C SER A 98 -8.91 -0.47 14.41
N GLU A 99 -8.03 -0.56 15.41
CA GLU A 99 -8.32 0.00 16.71
C GLU A 99 -8.36 1.53 16.52
N ALA A 100 -9.56 2.08 16.70
CA ALA A 100 -9.90 3.49 16.54
C ALA A 100 -9.37 4.35 17.69
#